data_AF-A0AAF1A9F7-F1
#
_entry.id   AF-A0AAF1A9F7-F1
#
_cell.length_a   1.000
_cell.length_b   1.000
_cell.length_c   1.000
_cell.angle_alpha   90.00
_cell.angle_beta   90.00
_cell.angle_gamma   90.00
#
_symmetry.space_group_name_H-M   'P 1'
#
loop_
_entity.id
_entity.type
_entity.pdbx_description
1 polymer ?
#
loop_
_entity_poly.entity_id
_entity_poly.type
_entity_poly.pdbx_seq_one_letter_code
_entity_poly.pdbx_strand_id
1 'polypeptide(L)'
;MTNLAGAPQPEHLDDKAAEFVPGQPDMWMFVLFETLLFTGYFSVYLLSRTQNRELYLQAQGDLDLHIGVFNTVALLLSSWAVARCVQAARTGAYRSAMTNALLTLSFGLVFLASKILEWIKEIRMGNTFTSNEFFQHYFFLTSIHCIHVLIGFVVLGVLVYQLSSPLRRSQQLVETCATYWHTVDFLWVLIFALLYVVR
;
A
#
# COMPACT_ATOMS: atom_id res chain seq x y z
N MET A 1 -54.10 -45.94 2.87
CA MET A 1 -52.82 -46.62 3.16
C MET A 1 -51.94 -46.47 1.93
N THR A 2 -51.38 -45.28 1.73
CA THR A 2 -49.94 -44.99 1.90
C THR A 2 -49.07 -45.69 0.85
N ASN A 3 -48.83 -45.03 -0.28
CA ASN A 3 -47.60 -45.26 -1.05
C ASN A 3 -46.81 -43.95 -1.01
N LEU A 4 -45.80 -43.93 -0.16
CA LEU A 4 -44.98 -42.77 0.15
C LEU A 4 -44.11 -42.45 -1.06
N ALA A 5 -44.14 -41.17 -1.42
CA ALA A 5 -43.30 -40.55 -2.44
C ALA A 5 -41.84 -40.99 -2.30
N GLY A 6 -41.21 -41.24 -3.44
CA GLY A 6 -39.78 -41.48 -3.55
C GLY A 6 -39.01 -40.42 -2.78
N ALA A 7 -38.14 -40.90 -1.89
CA ALA A 7 -37.26 -40.07 -1.09
C ALA A 7 -36.45 -39.11 -1.99
N PRO A 8 -36.30 -37.83 -1.62
CA PRO A 8 -35.30 -36.98 -2.24
C PRO A 8 -33.92 -37.57 -1.91
N GLN A 9 -33.11 -37.79 -2.94
CA GLN A 9 -31.69 -38.10 -2.79
C GLN A 9 -31.02 -37.00 -1.95
N PRO A 10 -30.02 -37.33 -1.11
CA PRO A 10 -29.26 -36.31 -0.40
C PRO A 10 -28.55 -35.45 -1.45
N GLU A 11 -29.05 -34.23 -1.61
CA GLU A 11 -28.41 -33.17 -2.37
C GLU A 11 -26.97 -33.06 -1.87
N HIS A 12 -26.05 -33.30 -2.78
CA HIS A 12 -24.63 -33.17 -2.53
C HIS A 12 -24.42 -31.71 -2.12
N LEU A 13 -24.29 -31.48 -0.81
CA LEU A 13 -23.76 -30.25 -0.26
C LEU A 13 -22.32 -30.21 -0.74
N ASP A 14 -22.13 -29.77 -1.98
CA ASP A 14 -20.89 -29.19 -2.44
C ASP A 14 -20.64 -28.02 -1.51
N ASP A 15 -19.94 -28.36 -0.43
CA ASP A 15 -19.22 -27.48 0.44
C ASP A 15 -18.21 -26.79 -0.47
N LYS A 16 -18.70 -25.76 -1.19
CA LYS A 16 -17.85 -24.74 -1.79
C LYS A 16 -17.14 -24.15 -0.60
N ALA A 17 -16.00 -24.74 -0.27
CA ALA A 17 -14.96 -24.15 0.52
C ALA A 17 -14.79 -22.76 -0.07
N ALA A 18 -15.48 -21.79 0.54
CA ALA A 18 -15.44 -20.41 0.14
C ALA A 18 -13.97 -20.08 0.33
N GLU A 19 -13.26 -19.99 -0.78
CA GLU A 19 -11.84 -19.68 -0.83
C GLU A 19 -11.69 -18.34 -0.14
N PHE A 20 -11.40 -18.40 1.16
CA PHE A 20 -11.50 -17.25 2.05
C PHE A 20 -10.26 -16.41 1.79
N VAL A 21 -10.34 -15.58 0.76
CA VAL A 21 -9.33 -14.57 0.52
C VAL A 21 -9.45 -13.56 1.67
N PRO A 22 -8.39 -13.32 2.44
CA PRO A 22 -8.43 -12.32 3.51
C PRO A 22 -8.75 -10.94 2.92
N GLY A 23 -9.77 -10.29 3.46
CA GLY A 23 -10.31 -9.01 2.97
C GLY A 23 -11.56 -9.15 2.09
N GLN A 24 -12.28 -8.03 1.92
CA GLN A 24 -13.47 -8.00 1.05
C GLN A 24 -13.07 -8.14 -0.44
N PRO A 25 -13.82 -8.86 -1.29
CA PRO A 25 -13.54 -8.97 -2.72
C PRO A 25 -13.40 -7.62 -3.43
N ASP A 26 -14.17 -6.62 -2.98
CA ASP A 26 -14.14 -5.25 -3.51
C ASP A 26 -12.76 -4.61 -3.33
N MET A 27 -12.07 -4.93 -2.23
CA MET A 27 -10.72 -4.45 -1.96
C MET A 27 -9.72 -5.02 -2.97
N TRP A 28 -9.82 -6.31 -3.29
CA TRP A 28 -8.93 -6.94 -4.27
C TRP A 28 -9.14 -6.41 -5.69
N MET A 29 -10.38 -6.13 -6.07
CA MET A 29 -10.68 -5.45 -7.34
C MET A 29 -10.04 -4.06 -7.40
N PHE A 30 -10.11 -3.30 -6.32
CA PHE A 30 -9.45 -2.00 -6.20
C PHE A 30 -7.92 -2.13 -6.31
N VAL A 31 -7.31 -3.09 -5.60
CA VAL A 31 -5.85 -3.36 -5.67
C VAL A 31 -5.40 -3.69 -7.09
N LEU A 32 -6.14 -4.56 -7.79
CA LEU A 32 -5.83 -4.94 -9.16
C LEU A 32 -5.93 -3.74 -10.10
N PHE A 33 -6.98 -2.92 -9.95
CA PHE A 33 -7.17 -1.71 -10.74
C PHE A 33 -6.02 -0.70 -10.55
N GLU A 34 -5.68 -0.38 -9.30
CA GLU A 34 -4.55 0.52 -8.98
C GLU A 34 -3.23 -0.04 -9.52
N THR A 35 -2.98 -1.33 -9.32
CA THR A 35 -1.76 -1.99 -9.82
C THR A 35 -1.67 -1.91 -11.35
N LEU A 36 -2.77 -2.09 -12.07
CA LEU A 36 -2.82 -1.95 -13.53
C LEU A 36 -2.55 -0.51 -13.98
N LEU A 37 -3.16 0.49 -13.33
CA LEU A 37 -2.92 1.90 -13.64
C LEU A 37 -1.44 2.28 -13.45
N PHE A 38 -0.86 1.93 -12.31
CA PHE A 38 0.56 2.19 -12.03
C PHE A 38 1.48 1.45 -13.00
N THR A 39 1.18 0.19 -13.31
CA THR A 39 1.96 -0.58 -14.29
C THR A 39 1.91 0.04 -15.69
N GLY A 40 0.74 0.53 -16.12
CA GLY A 40 0.59 1.27 -17.37
C GLY A 40 1.44 2.55 -17.38
N TYR A 41 1.38 3.33 -16.32
CA TYR A 41 2.20 4.55 -16.20
C TYR A 41 3.70 4.25 -16.16
N PHE A 42 4.12 3.18 -15.47
CA PHE A 42 5.51 2.73 -15.44
C PHE A 42 6.03 2.34 -16.82
N SER A 43 5.19 1.74 -17.65
CA SER A 43 5.53 1.42 -19.04
C SER A 43 5.84 2.70 -19.83
N VAL A 44 5.02 3.75 -19.66
CA VAL A 44 5.26 5.06 -20.28
C VAL A 44 6.55 5.69 -19.76
N TYR A 45 6.78 5.67 -18.44
CA TYR A 45 8.02 6.20 -17.84
C TYR A 45 9.28 5.52 -18.39
N LEU A 46 9.25 4.18 -18.53
CA LEU A 46 10.38 3.43 -19.09
C LEU A 46 10.62 3.78 -20.57
N LEU A 47 9.58 3.97 -21.36
CA LEU A 47 9.71 4.41 -22.76
C LEU A 47 10.30 5.83 -22.84
N SER A 48 9.78 6.80 -22.07
CA SER A 48 10.30 8.17 -22.02
C SER A 48 11.78 8.22 -21.61
N ARG A 49 12.19 7.35 -20.67
CA ARG A 49 13.58 7.20 -20.25
C ARG A 49 14.50 6.75 -21.39
N THR A 50 14.06 5.80 -22.23
CA THR A 50 14.91 5.33 -23.35
C THR A 50 15.21 6.42 -24.37
N GLN A 51 14.33 7.42 -24.48
CA GLN A 51 14.48 8.54 -25.40
C GLN A 51 15.46 9.60 -24.88
N ASN A 52 15.53 9.84 -23.57
CA ASN A 52 16.34 10.91 -22.96
C ASN A 52 17.21 10.42 -21.78
N ARG A 53 17.98 9.35 -22.00
CA ARG A 53 18.73 8.66 -20.93
C ARG A 53 19.72 9.57 -20.17
N GLU A 54 20.39 10.49 -20.86
CA GLU A 54 21.41 11.37 -20.25
C GLU A 54 20.79 12.38 -19.26
N LEU A 55 19.66 12.99 -19.64
CA LEU A 55 18.89 13.89 -18.77
C LEU A 55 18.38 13.18 -17.52
N TYR A 56 17.93 11.92 -17.66
CA TYR A 56 17.44 11.12 -16.54
C TYR A 56 18.58 10.76 -15.57
N LEU A 57 19.76 10.43 -16.07
CA LEU A 57 20.93 10.12 -15.23
C LEU A 57 21.43 11.35 -14.45
N GLN A 58 21.44 12.52 -15.07
CA GLN A 58 21.83 13.77 -14.40
C GLN A 58 20.80 14.16 -13.33
N ALA A 59 19.50 14.16 -13.66
CA ALA A 59 18.43 14.48 -12.71
C ALA A 59 18.34 13.46 -11.55
N GLN A 60 18.61 12.17 -11.80
CA GLN A 60 18.70 11.17 -10.73
C GLN A 60 19.89 11.38 -9.79
N GLY A 61 20.94 12.08 -10.24
CA GLY A 61 22.11 12.41 -9.43
C GLY A 61 21.80 13.42 -8.32
N ASP A 62 20.78 14.25 -8.51
CA ASP A 62 20.35 15.25 -7.53
C ASP A 62 19.54 14.63 -6.37
N LEU A 63 18.94 13.46 -6.61
CA LEU A 63 18.15 12.75 -5.62
C LEU A 63 19.03 12.02 -4.59
N ASP A 64 18.66 12.15 -3.32
CA ASP A 64 19.35 11.47 -2.23
C ASP A 64 18.85 10.02 -2.10
N LEU A 65 19.63 9.09 -2.67
CA LEU A 65 19.36 7.65 -2.59
C LEU A 65 19.29 7.15 -1.15
N HIS A 66 20.06 7.72 -0.22
CA HIS A 66 20.07 7.24 1.17
C HIS A 66 18.74 7.53 1.86
N ILE A 67 18.17 8.71 1.62
CA ILE A 67 16.82 9.06 2.14
C ILE A 67 15.76 8.15 1.51
N GLY A 68 15.86 7.89 0.20
CA GLY A 68 14.99 6.95 -0.49
C GLY A 68 15.05 5.53 0.11
N VAL A 69 16.25 4.99 0.34
CA VAL A 69 16.46 3.66 0.95
C VAL A 69 15.92 3.63 2.39
N PHE A 70 16.22 4.65 3.19
CA PHE A 70 15.72 4.75 4.56
C PHE A 70 14.19 4.70 4.62
N ASN A 71 13.53 5.47 3.75
CA ASN A 71 12.07 5.50 3.63
C ASN A 71 11.50 4.13 3.22
N THR A 72 12.13 3.45 2.26
CA THR A 72 11.71 2.12 1.83
C THR A 72 11.85 1.10 2.96
N VAL A 73 12.96 1.11 3.70
CA VAL A 73 13.13 0.22 4.88
C VAL A 73 12.09 0.53 5.95
N ALA A 74 11.81 1.80 6.23
CA ALA A 74 10.78 2.21 7.18
C ALA A 74 9.39 1.68 6.79
N LEU A 75 9.02 1.77 5.50
CA LEU A 75 7.75 1.23 5.01
C LEU A 75 7.70 -0.30 5.03
N LEU A 76 8.79 -1.00 4.70
CA LEU A 76 8.84 -2.46 4.83
C LEU A 76 8.65 -2.91 6.29
N LEU A 77 9.25 -2.20 7.24
CA LEU A 77 9.03 -2.43 8.67
C LEU A 77 7.58 -2.12 9.09
N SER A 78 6.99 -1.07 8.52
CA SER A 78 5.57 -0.73 8.69
C SER A 78 4.65 -1.86 8.22
N SER A 79 4.89 -2.38 7.01
CA SER A 79 4.19 -3.55 6.47
C SER A 79 4.32 -4.77 7.39
N TRP A 80 5.51 -5.05 7.89
CA TRP A 80 5.69 -6.15 8.84
C TRP A 80 4.92 -5.93 10.15
N ALA A 81 4.88 -4.70 10.66
CA ALA A 81 4.12 -4.35 11.85
C ALA A 81 2.60 -4.53 11.62
N VAL A 82 2.04 -4.09 10.49
CA VAL A 82 0.62 -4.28 10.22
C VAL A 82 0.26 -5.76 10.03
N ALA A 83 1.14 -6.58 9.44
CA ALA A 83 0.96 -8.04 9.37
C ALA A 83 0.92 -8.68 10.77
N ARG A 84 1.82 -8.28 11.67
CA ARG A 84 1.81 -8.67 13.09
C ARG A 84 0.54 -8.21 13.81
N CYS A 85 0.01 -7.03 13.46
CA CYS A 85 -1.26 -6.52 13.97
C CYS A 85 -2.42 -7.45 13.62
N VAL A 86 -2.54 -7.85 12.35
CA VAL A 86 -3.58 -8.79 11.89
C VAL A 86 -3.46 -10.12 12.63
N GLN A 87 -2.24 -10.68 12.75
CA GLN A 87 -2.03 -11.95 13.45
C GLN A 87 -2.41 -11.85 14.94
N ALA A 88 -2.03 -10.77 15.62
CA ALA A 88 -2.39 -10.54 17.01
C ALA A 88 -3.89 -10.33 17.20
N ALA A 89 -4.59 -9.73 16.23
CA ALA A 89 -6.04 -9.60 16.25
C ALA A 89 -6.72 -10.99 16.13
N ARG A 90 -6.19 -11.88 15.27
CA ARG A 90 -6.69 -13.27 15.13
C ARG A 90 -6.58 -14.10 16.40
N THR A 91 -5.48 -13.93 17.16
CA THR A 91 -5.26 -14.67 18.42
C THR A 91 -5.92 -14.00 19.63
N GLY A 92 -6.67 -12.91 19.44
CA GLY A 92 -7.31 -12.15 20.52
C GLY A 92 -6.35 -11.31 21.36
N ALA A 93 -5.08 -11.18 20.95
CA ALA A 93 -4.06 -10.38 21.61
C ALA A 93 -4.15 -8.88 21.24
N TYR A 94 -5.29 -8.25 21.51
CA TYR A 94 -5.61 -6.89 21.06
C TYR A 94 -4.67 -5.79 21.56
N ARG A 95 -4.04 -5.96 22.72
CA ARG A 95 -3.01 -5.02 23.20
C ARG A 95 -1.81 -4.99 22.27
N SER A 96 -1.33 -6.17 21.85
CA SER A 96 -0.24 -6.27 20.89
C SER A 96 -0.67 -5.77 19.51
N ALA A 97 -1.89 -6.08 19.08
CA ALA A 97 -2.44 -5.54 17.83
C ALA A 97 -2.44 -4.00 17.81
N MET A 98 -2.89 -3.37 18.90
CA MET A 98 -2.89 -1.91 19.02
C MET A 98 -1.49 -1.31 18.94
N THR A 99 -0.51 -1.88 19.66
CA THR A 99 0.88 -1.41 19.59
C THR A 99 1.45 -1.51 18.17
N ASN A 100 1.20 -2.62 17.48
CA ASN A 100 1.64 -2.81 16.10
C ASN A 100 0.96 -1.84 15.12
N ALA A 101 -0.34 -1.55 15.31
CA ALA A 101 -1.05 -0.54 14.52
C ALA A 101 -0.46 0.86 14.72
N LEU A 102 -0.16 1.25 15.96
CA LEU A 102 0.48 2.54 16.27
C LEU A 102 1.91 2.64 15.74
N LEU A 103 2.68 1.54 15.75
CA LEU A 103 4.00 1.47 15.12
C LEU A 103 3.89 1.70 13.61
N THR A 104 2.94 1.04 12.94
CA THR A 104 2.67 1.21 11.51
C THR A 104 2.37 2.68 11.18
N LEU A 105 1.50 3.32 11.97
CA LEU A 105 1.15 4.73 11.81
C LEU A 105 2.38 5.65 12.00
N SER A 106 3.24 5.32 12.96
CA SER A 106 4.46 6.08 13.23
C SER A 106 5.46 5.99 12.06
N PHE A 107 5.66 4.81 11.48
CA PHE A 107 6.52 4.63 10.30
C PHE A 107 5.96 5.36 9.07
N GLY A 108 4.63 5.30 8.85
CA GLY A 108 3.99 6.09 7.81
C GLY A 108 4.22 7.59 7.99
N LEU A 109 4.21 8.09 9.22
CA LEU A 109 4.39 9.52 9.50
C LEU A 109 5.83 9.95 9.24
N VAL A 110 6.80 9.12 9.64
CA VAL A 110 8.22 9.33 9.31
C VAL A 110 8.41 9.39 7.80
N PHE A 111 7.82 8.45 7.06
CA PHE A 111 7.85 8.44 5.60
C PHE A 111 7.29 9.75 5.01
N LEU A 112 6.09 10.17 5.43
CA LEU A 112 5.45 11.38 4.94
C LEU A 112 6.30 12.64 5.23
N ALA A 113 6.83 12.75 6.45
CA ALA A 113 7.68 13.88 6.84
C ALA A 113 8.98 13.91 6.02
N SER A 114 9.66 12.77 5.88
CA SER A 114 10.87 12.65 5.06
C SER A 114 10.60 13.03 3.60
N LYS A 115 9.42 12.71 3.06
CA LYS A 115 9.04 13.12 1.70
C LYS A 115 8.78 14.59 1.52
N ILE A 116 8.10 15.22 2.47
CA ILE A 116 7.89 16.67 2.43
C ILE A 116 9.24 17.41 2.49
N LEU A 117 10.18 16.94 3.32
CA LEU A 117 11.53 17.52 3.39
C LEU A 117 12.30 17.37 2.08
N GLU A 118 12.19 16.21 1.43
CA GLU A 118 12.80 15.97 0.12
C GLU A 118 12.24 16.90 -0.95
N TRP A 119 10.91 17.05 -1.03
CA TRP A 119 10.28 18.01 -1.95
C TRP A 119 10.74 19.45 -1.71
N ILE A 120 10.82 19.89 -0.46
CA ILE A 120 11.30 21.23 -0.12
C ILE A 120 12.76 21.40 -0.57
N LYS A 121 13.60 20.38 -0.39
CA LYS A 121 15.00 20.39 -0.83
C LYS A 121 15.08 20.53 -2.35
N GLU A 122 14.36 19.72 -3.11
CA GLU A 122 14.35 19.76 -4.58
C GLU A 122 13.86 21.11 -5.12
N ILE A 123 12.75 21.63 -4.57
CA ILE A 123 12.19 22.93 -4.97
C ILE A 123 13.20 24.06 -4.68
N ARG A 124 13.93 24.01 -3.55
CA ARG A 124 14.97 25.00 -3.23
C ARG A 124 16.19 24.90 -4.15
N MET A 125 16.48 23.73 -4.69
CA MET A 125 17.56 23.52 -5.67
C MET A 125 17.15 23.96 -7.08
N GLY A 126 15.91 24.44 -7.29
CA GLY A 126 15.41 24.88 -8.60
C GLY A 126 14.80 23.75 -9.43
N ASN A 127 14.71 22.54 -8.88
CA ASN A 127 14.11 21.37 -9.50
C ASN A 127 12.59 21.41 -9.26
N THR A 128 11.87 22.04 -10.17
CA THR A 128 10.42 22.22 -10.16
C THR A 128 9.73 21.30 -11.17
N PHE A 129 8.40 21.26 -11.11
CA PHE A 129 7.56 20.52 -12.07
C PHE A 129 7.87 20.85 -13.54
N THR A 130 8.32 22.05 -13.86
CA THR A 130 8.61 22.47 -15.24
C THR A 130 10.08 22.34 -15.61
N SER A 131 10.95 21.91 -14.68
CA SER A 131 12.40 21.94 -14.92
C SER A 131 12.83 20.87 -15.92
N ASN A 132 12.40 19.61 -15.74
CA ASN A 132 12.73 18.50 -16.63
C ASN A 132 11.60 17.46 -16.68
N GLU A 133 11.53 16.72 -17.79
CA GLU A 133 10.60 15.57 -17.97
C GLU A 133 10.72 14.57 -16.81
N PHE A 134 11.93 14.28 -16.31
CA PHE A 134 12.11 13.42 -15.15
C PHE A 134 11.40 13.96 -13.89
N PHE A 135 11.55 15.26 -13.58
CA PHE A 135 10.92 15.87 -12.42
C PHE A 135 9.40 15.92 -12.54
N GLN A 136 8.85 16.07 -13.76
CA GLN A 136 7.41 15.92 -13.99
C GLN A 136 6.89 14.56 -13.53
N HIS A 137 7.52 13.48 -14.02
CA HIS A 137 7.13 12.11 -13.66
C HIS A 137 7.39 11.83 -12.16
N TYR A 138 8.51 12.31 -11.61
CA TYR A 138 8.85 12.20 -10.19
C TYR A 138 7.78 12.84 -9.32
N PHE A 139 7.46 14.12 -9.52
CA PHE A 139 6.49 14.81 -8.69
C PHE A 139 5.09 14.27 -8.90
N PHE A 140 4.71 13.88 -10.13
CA PHE A 140 3.42 13.26 -10.40
C PHE A 140 3.24 11.94 -9.62
N LEU A 141 4.17 10.99 -9.78
CA LEU A 141 4.12 9.68 -9.12
C LEU A 141 4.20 9.79 -7.59
N THR A 142 5.06 10.66 -7.08
CA THR A 142 5.19 10.84 -5.63
C THR A 142 4.00 11.57 -5.04
N SER A 143 3.36 12.49 -5.77
CA SER A 143 2.16 13.21 -5.30
C SER A 143 0.94 12.30 -5.23
N ILE A 144 0.70 11.50 -6.27
CA ILE A 144 -0.42 10.54 -6.25
C ILE A 144 -0.22 9.49 -5.16
N HIS A 145 1.02 9.03 -4.94
CA HIS A 145 1.33 8.13 -3.84
C HIS A 145 1.13 8.79 -2.47
N CYS A 146 1.51 10.06 -2.31
CA CYS A 146 1.26 10.81 -1.09
C CYS A 146 -0.24 10.87 -0.75
N ILE A 147 -1.10 11.10 -1.75
CA ILE A 147 -2.56 11.04 -1.59
C ILE A 147 -3.00 9.66 -1.09
N HIS A 148 -2.47 8.57 -1.66
CA HIS A 148 -2.76 7.20 -1.21
C HIS A 148 -2.33 6.95 0.24
N VAL A 149 -1.15 7.45 0.64
CA VAL A 149 -0.68 7.35 2.03
C VAL A 149 -1.59 8.14 2.98
N LEU A 150 -2.06 9.33 2.57
CA LEU A 150 -3.03 10.11 3.35
C LEU A 150 -4.37 9.36 3.54
N ILE A 151 -4.88 8.71 2.49
CA ILE A 151 -6.05 7.83 2.61
C ILE A 151 -5.73 6.62 3.51
N GLY A 152 -4.53 6.05 3.38
CA GLY A 152 -4.04 4.98 4.23
C GLY A 152 -4.02 5.34 5.71
N PHE A 153 -3.69 6.57 6.07
CA PHE A 153 -3.77 7.04 7.46
C PHE A 153 -5.20 7.05 7.98
N VAL A 154 -6.18 7.41 7.15
CA VAL A 154 -7.60 7.33 7.54
C VAL A 154 -7.99 5.87 7.78
N VAL A 155 -7.57 4.96 6.90
CA VAL A 155 -7.81 3.51 7.03
C VAL A 155 -7.13 2.93 8.29
N LEU A 156 -5.88 3.30 8.58
CA LEU A 156 -5.20 2.93 9.83
C LEU A 156 -5.87 3.55 11.07
N GLY A 157 -6.40 4.76 10.95
CA GLY A 157 -7.20 5.40 12.01
C GLY A 157 -8.46 4.58 12.31
N VAL A 158 -9.15 4.09 11.28
CA VAL A 158 -10.29 3.16 11.43
C VAL A 158 -9.84 1.85 12.07
N LEU A 159 -8.70 1.29 11.68
CA LEU A 159 -8.12 0.09 12.29
C LEU A 159 -7.91 0.27 13.81
N VAL A 160 -7.26 1.37 14.21
CA VAL A 160 -7.02 1.72 15.62
C VAL A 160 -8.35 1.90 16.36
N TYR A 161 -9.31 2.59 15.75
CA TYR A 161 -10.65 2.78 16.30
C TYR A 161 -11.38 1.43 16.51
N GLN A 162 -11.29 0.50 15.57
CA GLN A 162 -11.90 -0.82 15.66
C GLN A 162 -11.30 -1.65 16.81
N LEU A 163 -9.98 -1.57 16.99
CA LEU A 163 -9.26 -2.33 18.02
C LEU A 163 -9.49 -1.76 19.44
N SER A 164 -9.86 -0.48 19.55
CA SER A 164 -10.06 0.22 20.83
C SER A 164 -11.21 -0.33 21.68
N SER A 165 -12.22 -0.95 21.07
CA SER A 165 -13.44 -1.35 21.76
C SER A 165 -13.85 -2.78 21.45
N PRO A 166 -14.11 -3.63 22.46
CA PRO A 166 -14.52 -5.02 22.26
C PRO A 166 -15.76 -5.19 21.38
N LEU A 167 -16.72 -4.27 21.49
CA LEU A 167 -18.01 -4.30 20.77
C LEU A 167 -17.86 -4.00 19.27
N ARG A 168 -16.74 -3.41 18.86
CA ARG A 168 -16.49 -3.01 17.47
C ARG A 168 -15.59 -4.01 16.74
N ARG A 169 -14.80 -4.84 17.42
CA ARG A 169 -13.77 -5.67 16.77
C ARG A 169 -14.31 -6.50 15.61
N SER A 170 -13.77 -6.25 14.42
CA SER A 170 -14.09 -7.01 13.20
C SER A 170 -12.79 -7.45 12.54
N GLN A 171 -12.56 -8.75 12.49
CA GLN A 171 -11.37 -9.34 11.89
C GLN A 171 -11.30 -9.04 10.38
N GLN A 172 -12.45 -9.06 9.71
CA GLN A 172 -12.56 -8.75 8.28
C GLN A 172 -12.12 -7.31 7.97
N LEU A 173 -12.54 -6.33 8.79
CA LEU A 173 -12.12 -4.95 8.60
C LEU A 173 -10.63 -4.75 8.89
N VAL A 174 -10.10 -5.43 9.92
CA VAL A 174 -8.66 -5.41 10.23
C VAL A 174 -7.84 -5.92 9.04
N GLU A 175 -8.27 -7.02 8.42
CA GLU A 175 -7.63 -7.59 7.23
C GLU A 175 -7.74 -6.67 6.03
N THR A 176 -8.92 -6.13 5.74
CA THR A 176 -9.10 -5.16 4.65
C THR A 176 -8.20 -3.93 4.83
N CYS A 177 -8.11 -3.38 6.05
CA CYS A 177 -7.24 -2.24 6.35
C CYS A 177 -5.76 -2.57 6.13
N ALA A 178 -5.33 -3.76 6.56
CA ALA A 178 -3.96 -4.22 6.36
C ALA A 178 -3.64 -4.44 4.87
N THR A 179 -4.54 -5.07 4.12
CA THR A 179 -4.38 -5.26 2.66
C THR A 179 -4.26 -3.93 1.93
N TYR A 180 -5.00 -2.90 2.36
CA TYR A 180 -4.89 -1.55 1.80
C TYR A 180 -3.50 -0.97 2.05
N TRP A 181 -3.05 -1.00 3.31
CA TRP A 181 -1.72 -0.48 3.67
C TRP A 181 -0.59 -1.20 2.93
N HIS A 182 -0.66 -2.54 2.83
CA HIS A 182 0.30 -3.34 2.07
C HIS A 182 0.35 -2.97 0.58
N THR A 183 -0.81 -2.66 -0.01
CA THR A 183 -0.87 -2.24 -1.41
C THR A 183 -0.18 -0.90 -1.61
N VAL A 184 -0.43 0.06 -0.72
CA VAL A 184 0.22 1.37 -0.76
C VAL A 184 1.74 1.21 -0.60
N ASP A 185 2.20 0.40 0.36
CA ASP A 185 3.63 0.10 0.54
C ASP A 185 4.24 -0.55 -0.72
N PHE A 186 3.54 -1.49 -1.36
CA PHE A 186 3.99 -2.15 -2.58
C PHE A 186 4.16 -1.16 -3.75
N LEU A 187 3.19 -0.27 -3.93
CA LEU A 187 3.28 0.80 -4.94
C LEU A 187 4.49 1.69 -4.69
N TRP A 188 4.80 2.00 -3.43
CA TRP A 188 6.00 2.77 -3.09
C TRP A 188 7.28 2.06 -3.52
N VAL A 189 7.40 0.77 -3.23
CA VAL A 189 8.60 -0.02 -3.59
C VAL A 189 8.84 0.02 -5.10
N LEU A 190 7.79 -0.05 -5.91
CA LEU A 190 7.91 0.08 -7.37
C LEU A 190 8.34 1.48 -7.81
N ILE A 191 7.76 2.53 -7.23
CA ILE A 191 8.15 3.92 -7.49
C ILE A 191 9.62 4.14 -7.12
N PHE A 192 10.03 3.65 -5.94
CA PHE A 192 11.41 3.74 -5.47
C PHE A 192 12.37 3.01 -6.40
N ALA A 193 12.04 1.79 -6.82
CA ALA A 193 12.86 1.02 -7.75
C ALA A 193 13.11 1.79 -9.05
N LEU A 194 12.06 2.38 -9.64
CA LEU A 194 12.18 3.12 -10.90
C LEU A 194 12.92 4.45 -10.76
N LEU A 195 12.58 5.24 -9.74
CA LEU A 195 13.10 6.60 -9.61
C LEU A 195 14.50 6.65 -9.02
N TYR A 196 14.85 5.75 -8.10
CA TYR A 196 16.11 5.79 -7.34
C TYR A 196 17.09 4.68 -7.70
N VAL A 197 16.61 3.47 -8.03
CA VAL A 197 17.47 2.28 -8.19
C VAL A 197 17.86 2.04 -9.64
N VAL A 198 16.92 2.12 -10.58
CA VAL A 198 17.21 1.91 -12.01
C VAL A 198 18.01 3.13 -12.52
N ARG A 199 19.29 2.90 -12.85
CA ARG A 199 20.25 3.86 -13.44
C ARG A 199 20.66 3.40 -14.85
#